data_AF-A0A0W1KMC2-F1
#
_entry.id   AF-A0A0W1KMC2-F1
#
_cell.length_a   1.000
_cell.length_b   1.000
_cell.length_c   1.000
_cell.angle_alpha   90.00
_cell.angle_beta   90.00
_cell.angle_gamma   90.00
#
_symmetry.space_group_name_H-M   'P 1'
#
loop_
_entity.id
_entity.type
_entity.pdbx_description
1 polymer ?
#
loop_
_entity_poly.entity_id
_entity_poly.type
_entity_poly.pdbx_seq_one_letter_code
_entity_poly.pdbx_strand_id
1 'polypeptide(L)'
;MYVAQQHAMDRAAALGFAGSIGVGQLVSVGAGGLNATYLPFNIVECGGKVVAQFHLNRVNPQWRDAGEAMLIVQGPSAHVSGLDLPAERPGAKLPTVPTLNYVTVHLRGSLSIHDDTAWKQAHLTALVEHFEREWRVGQHTSYELVHAAFAAMVGVELEVAEVIGKAKLSQNLSAEGIAETARHLRERDESACPVADLMEEIAIPWAKEREGRVEGARKLPIAWDKKEDPRRYVVDYGWLWEEPPHNDGTPAVLRLVLTDGAETNARAAAEEWLAGLPQDGGMPGRGGWAVKGGVVECEHAGAVGLDLVSAGEDVADGISAAAEDAFANLIASTDLGVRWEQLPREESHK
;
A
#
# COMPACT_ATOMS: atom_id res chain seq x y z
N MET A 1 4.25 6.69 -3.36
CA MET A 1 4.33 5.29 -3.85
C MET A 1 2.93 4.74 -3.84
N TYR A 2 2.50 4.02 -4.89
CA TYR A 2 1.21 3.31 -4.85
C TYR A 2 1.29 2.06 -3.97
N VAL A 3 0.30 1.89 -3.09
CA VAL A 3 0.23 0.79 -2.13
C VAL A 3 -1.20 0.26 -2.07
N ALA A 4 -1.41 -0.93 -2.66
CA ALA A 4 -2.66 -1.67 -2.48
C ALA A 4 -2.89 -1.99 -1.00
N GLN A 5 -4.15 -2.05 -0.57
CA GLN A 5 -4.50 -2.20 0.85
C GLN A 5 -3.86 -3.44 1.49
N GLN A 6 -3.79 -4.56 0.76
CA GLN A 6 -3.18 -5.82 1.22
C GLN A 6 -1.65 -5.74 1.43
N HIS A 7 -1.01 -4.69 0.91
CA HIS A 7 0.43 -4.47 1.03
C HIS A 7 0.75 -3.27 1.93
N ALA A 8 -0.25 -2.54 2.41
CA ALA A 8 -0.06 -1.36 3.23
C ALA A 8 0.40 -1.74 4.64
N MET A 9 1.43 -1.05 5.12
CA MET A 9 1.83 -1.11 6.52
C MET A 9 1.16 0.03 7.27
N ASP A 10 0.74 -0.20 8.52
CA ASP A 10 0.36 0.89 9.38
C ASP A 10 1.57 1.79 9.70
N ARG A 11 1.29 3.03 10.12
CA ARG A 11 2.31 4.04 10.37
C ARG A 11 3.34 3.60 11.41
N ALA A 12 2.92 2.96 12.50
CA ALA A 12 3.80 2.57 13.58
C ALA A 12 4.71 1.42 13.16
N ALA A 13 4.17 0.41 12.46
CA ALA A 13 4.92 -0.68 11.87
C ALA A 13 5.95 -0.18 10.84
N ALA A 14 5.57 0.75 9.96
CA ALA A 14 6.47 1.32 8.97
C ALA A 14 7.62 2.11 9.61
N LEU A 15 7.33 2.94 10.63
CA LEU A 15 8.37 3.66 11.39
C LEU A 15 9.28 2.70 12.16
N GLY A 16 8.71 1.69 12.84
CA GLY A 16 9.49 0.69 13.55
C GLY A 16 10.42 -0.09 12.62
N PHE A 17 9.91 -0.50 11.46
CA PHE A 17 10.70 -1.19 10.43
C PHE A 17 11.82 -0.29 9.89
N ALA A 18 11.50 0.94 9.49
CA ALA A 18 12.50 1.89 9.01
C ALA A 18 13.59 2.15 10.06
N GLY A 19 13.18 2.35 11.32
CA GLY A 19 14.07 2.55 12.45
C GLY A 19 14.98 1.35 12.74
N SER A 20 14.48 0.12 12.56
CA SER A 20 15.29 -1.10 12.74
C SER A 20 16.37 -1.31 11.68
N ILE A 21 16.16 -0.78 10.47
CA ILE A 21 17.15 -0.83 9.38
C ILE A 21 18.19 0.29 9.59
N GLY A 22 17.74 1.49 9.93
CA GLY A 22 18.61 2.63 10.26
C GLY A 22 19.48 3.15 9.11
N VAL A 23 19.31 2.66 7.89
CA VAL A 23 20.02 3.11 6.67
C VAL A 23 19.04 3.33 5.53
N GLY A 24 19.22 4.40 4.75
CA GLY A 24 18.28 4.77 3.69
C GLY A 24 18.84 5.77 2.70
N GLN A 25 18.13 5.98 1.61
CA GLN A 25 18.48 6.97 0.58
C GLN A 25 17.72 8.27 0.83
N LEU A 26 18.45 9.32 1.21
CA LEU A 26 17.92 10.67 1.25
C LEU A 26 17.85 11.22 -0.18
N VAL A 27 16.63 11.46 -0.65
CA VAL A 27 16.32 12.10 -1.92
C VAL A 27 15.86 13.52 -1.67
N SER A 28 16.47 14.48 -2.36
CA SER A 28 16.11 15.91 -2.30
C SER A 28 16.30 16.56 -3.67
N VAL A 29 15.74 17.76 -3.85
CA VAL A 29 15.95 18.57 -5.05
C VAL A 29 16.76 19.80 -4.66
N GLY A 30 17.95 19.92 -5.26
CA GLY A 30 18.82 21.09 -5.14
C GLY A 30 18.84 21.93 -6.40
N ALA A 31 19.66 22.99 -6.41
CA ALA A 31 19.84 23.84 -7.58
C ALA A 31 20.38 23.10 -8.82
N GLY A 32 21.06 21.96 -8.61
CA GLY A 32 21.57 21.09 -9.68
C GLY A 32 20.61 19.99 -10.13
N GLY A 33 19.39 19.92 -9.57
CA GLY A 33 18.43 18.86 -9.82
C GLY A 33 18.34 17.84 -8.68
N LEU A 34 17.94 16.61 -8.99
CA LEU A 34 17.74 15.53 -8.02
C LEU A 34 19.07 15.06 -7.42
N ASN A 35 19.11 14.95 -6.11
CA ASN A 35 20.19 14.36 -5.34
C ASN A 35 19.71 13.12 -4.60
N ALA A 36 20.60 12.13 -4.44
CA ALA A 36 20.38 10.96 -3.62
C ALA A 36 21.66 10.61 -2.85
N THR A 37 21.59 10.49 -1.52
CA THR A 37 22.69 10.00 -0.69
C THR A 37 22.21 8.83 0.16
N TYR A 38 22.89 7.70 0.09
CA TYR A 38 22.68 6.57 1.00
C TYR A 38 23.42 6.82 2.31
N LEU A 39 22.69 6.81 3.44
CA LEU A 39 23.24 7.22 4.73
C LEU A 39 22.57 6.49 5.91
N PRO A 40 23.27 6.37 7.05
CA PRO A 40 22.67 5.96 8.32
C PRO A 40 21.85 7.10 8.96
N PHE A 41 20.77 6.72 9.64
CA PHE A 41 19.88 7.64 10.33
C PHE A 41 19.32 7.02 11.62
N ASN A 42 18.80 7.88 12.50
CA ASN A 42 17.97 7.50 13.64
C ASN A 42 16.55 8.03 13.46
N ILE A 43 15.53 7.30 13.93
CA ILE A 43 14.18 7.85 14.10
C ILE A 43 14.02 8.24 15.56
N VAL A 44 13.65 9.50 15.79
CA VAL A 44 13.40 10.02 17.14
C VAL A 44 12.08 10.78 17.18
N GLU A 45 11.50 10.88 18.38
CA GLU A 45 10.32 11.68 18.63
C GLU A 45 10.73 12.98 19.35
N CYS A 46 10.40 14.13 18.75
CA CYS A 46 10.74 15.45 19.27
C CYS A 46 9.49 16.32 19.30
N GLY A 47 9.04 16.69 20.50
CA GLY A 47 7.87 17.57 20.68
C GLY A 47 6.57 17.02 20.07
N GLY A 48 6.38 15.70 20.10
CA GLY A 48 5.22 15.02 19.50
C GLY A 48 5.29 14.85 17.98
N LYS A 49 6.43 15.17 17.37
CA LYS A 49 6.71 14.94 15.95
C LYS A 49 7.73 13.82 15.78
N VAL A 50 7.60 13.07 14.70
CA VAL A 50 8.57 12.06 14.30
C VAL A 50 9.57 12.71 13.37
N VAL A 51 10.86 12.52 13.63
CA VAL A 51 11.94 13.07 12.83
C VAL A 51 12.99 12.00 12.53
N ALA A 52 13.53 12.01 11.30
CA ALA A 52 14.67 11.18 10.94
C ALA A 52 15.94 12.03 10.96
N GLN A 53 16.90 11.67 11.81
CA GLN A 53 18.15 12.40 12.01
C GLN A 53 19.30 11.68 11.32
N PHE A 54 20.07 12.41 10.53
CA PHE A 54 21.24 11.91 9.83
C PHE A 54 22.30 13.01 9.72
N HIS A 55 23.44 12.69 9.14
CA HIS A 55 24.46 13.69 8.89
C HIS A 55 25.05 13.56 7.49
N LEU A 56 25.48 14.68 6.95
CA LEU A 56 26.20 14.77 5.69
C LEU A 56 27.59 15.35 5.93
N ASN A 57 28.54 14.97 5.09
CA ASN A 57 29.81 15.67 5.05
C ASN A 57 29.57 17.11 4.55
N ARG A 58 30.22 18.10 5.18
CA ARG A 58 30.10 19.52 4.83
C ARG A 58 30.41 19.82 3.36
N VAL A 59 31.24 19.01 2.71
CA VAL A 59 31.55 19.15 1.28
C VAL A 59 30.42 18.67 0.36
N ASN A 60 29.53 17.79 0.84
CA ASN A 60 28.37 17.34 0.08
C ASN A 60 27.35 18.50 0.01
N PRO A 61 27.07 19.10 -1.16
CA PRO A 61 26.19 20.26 -1.23
C PRO A 61 24.74 19.95 -0.86
N GLN A 62 24.32 18.68 -0.83
CA GLN A 62 22.95 18.25 -0.54
C GLN A 62 22.43 18.74 0.82
N TRP A 63 23.29 19.00 1.81
CA TRP A 63 22.83 19.57 3.09
C TRP A 63 22.23 20.97 2.95
N ARG A 64 22.47 21.66 1.82
CA ARG A 64 21.88 22.96 1.49
C ARG A 64 20.58 22.87 0.71
N ASP A 65 20.16 21.66 0.31
CA ASP A 65 18.89 21.46 -0.38
C ASP A 65 17.75 21.88 0.56
N ALA A 66 16.70 22.46 -0.01
CA ALA A 66 15.56 23.01 0.74
C ALA A 66 14.24 22.54 0.12
N GLY A 67 13.18 22.54 0.93
CA GLY A 67 11.86 22.08 0.53
C GLY A 67 11.60 20.63 0.91
N GLU A 68 10.75 19.97 0.12
CA GLU A 68 10.35 18.59 0.36
C GLU A 68 11.50 17.62 0.03
N ALA A 69 11.72 16.67 0.93
CA ALA A 69 12.67 15.58 0.78
C ALA A 69 12.02 14.26 1.17
N MET A 70 12.62 13.17 0.72
CA MET A 70 12.15 11.82 0.97
C MET A 70 13.31 10.93 1.39
N LEU A 71 13.16 10.24 2.51
CA LEU A 71 14.04 9.15 2.90
C LEU A 71 13.41 7.81 2.48
N ILE A 72 14.06 7.10 1.57
CA ILE A 72 13.64 5.75 1.13
C ILE A 72 14.44 4.73 1.92
N VAL A 73 13.74 3.88 2.68
CA VAL A 73 14.32 2.79 3.46
C VAL A 73 13.94 1.48 2.81
N GLN A 74 14.93 0.83 2.20
CA GLN A 74 14.74 -0.43 1.50
C GLN A 74 14.97 -1.60 2.47
N GLY A 75 13.94 -2.43 2.63
CA GLY A 75 14.03 -3.71 3.33
C GLY A 75 14.58 -4.84 2.44
N PRO A 76 14.54 -6.08 2.93
CA PRO A 76 14.94 -7.22 2.12
C PRO A 76 13.98 -7.41 0.94
N SER A 77 14.50 -7.97 -0.14
CA SER A 77 13.75 -8.29 -1.35
C SER A 77 14.22 -9.61 -1.96
N ALA A 78 13.32 -10.38 -2.54
CA ALA A 78 13.63 -11.65 -3.17
C ALA A 78 12.73 -11.88 -4.40
N HIS A 79 13.35 -12.37 -5.47
CA HIS A 79 12.61 -12.85 -6.64
C HIS A 79 11.92 -14.16 -6.30
N VAL A 80 10.62 -14.25 -6.59
CA VAL A 80 9.79 -15.44 -6.41
C VAL A 80 9.56 -16.07 -7.78
N SER A 81 10.10 -17.27 -7.99
CA SER A 81 9.88 -18.02 -9.22
C SER A 81 8.43 -18.47 -9.31
N GLY A 82 7.86 -18.50 -10.51
CA GLY A 82 6.57 -19.13 -10.74
C GLY A 82 6.54 -20.62 -10.39
N LEU A 83 7.71 -21.27 -10.38
CA LEU A 83 7.87 -22.68 -9.96
C LEU A 83 7.76 -22.87 -8.45
N ASP A 84 7.92 -21.80 -7.66
CA ASP A 84 7.87 -21.83 -6.20
C ASP A 84 6.47 -21.45 -5.67
N LEU A 85 5.59 -21.02 -6.58
CA LEU A 85 4.21 -20.66 -6.30
C LEU A 85 3.30 -21.89 -6.37
N PRO A 86 2.19 -21.90 -5.61
CA PRO A 86 1.21 -22.98 -5.69
C PRO A 86 0.71 -23.19 -7.12
N ALA A 87 0.49 -24.46 -7.47
CA ALA A 87 -0.06 -24.81 -8.78
C ALA A 87 -1.41 -24.12 -9.01
N GLU A 88 -1.62 -23.67 -10.25
CA GLU A 88 -2.87 -23.05 -10.66
C GLU A 88 -4.03 -24.03 -10.51
N ARG A 89 -5.09 -23.61 -9.81
CA ARG A 89 -6.26 -24.45 -9.57
C ARG A 89 -7.19 -24.41 -10.79
N PRO A 90 -7.92 -25.50 -11.11
CA PRO A 90 -8.94 -25.47 -12.14
C PRO A 90 -9.95 -24.34 -11.91
N GLY A 91 -10.12 -23.47 -12.90
CA GLY A 91 -11.01 -22.29 -12.80
C GLY A 91 -10.39 -21.06 -12.13
N ALA A 92 -9.06 -21.01 -11.98
CA ALA A 92 -8.38 -19.77 -11.61
C ALA A 92 -8.69 -18.66 -12.62
N LYS A 93 -8.97 -17.46 -12.11
CA LYS A 93 -9.25 -16.26 -12.93
C LYS A 93 -8.01 -15.42 -13.21
N LEU A 94 -6.93 -15.67 -12.48
CA LEU A 94 -5.68 -14.92 -12.56
C LEU A 94 -4.51 -15.90 -12.69
N PRO A 95 -3.53 -15.62 -13.57
CA PRO A 95 -2.39 -16.48 -13.78
C PRO A 95 -1.39 -16.38 -12.62
N THR A 96 -0.74 -17.51 -12.32
CA THR A 96 0.41 -17.54 -11.43
C THR A 96 1.66 -17.11 -12.21
N VAL A 97 2.22 -15.92 -11.89
CA VAL A 97 3.38 -15.35 -12.59
C VAL A 97 4.56 -15.10 -11.62
N PRO A 98 5.82 -15.21 -12.08
CA PRO A 98 6.98 -14.80 -11.30
C PRO A 98 6.85 -13.35 -10.80
N THR A 99 7.38 -13.06 -9.61
CA THR A 99 7.25 -11.72 -9.00
C THR A 99 8.41 -11.36 -8.09
N LEU A 100 8.39 -10.14 -7.54
CA LEU A 100 9.33 -9.68 -6.53
C LEU A 100 8.58 -9.44 -5.22
N ASN A 101 9.02 -10.11 -4.16
CA ASN A 101 8.63 -9.80 -2.80
C ASN A 101 9.63 -8.84 -2.18
N TYR A 102 9.14 -7.81 -1.50
CA TYR A 102 9.97 -6.78 -0.89
C TYR A 102 9.22 -6.00 0.19
N VAL A 103 9.98 -5.35 1.07
CA VAL A 103 9.48 -4.31 1.98
C VAL A 103 10.20 -3.00 1.71
N THR A 104 9.48 -1.90 1.70
CA THR A 104 10.06 -0.55 1.57
C THR A 104 9.23 0.47 2.35
N VAL A 105 9.90 1.47 2.91
CA VAL A 105 9.27 2.56 3.65
C VAL A 105 9.77 3.88 3.10
N HIS A 106 8.85 4.78 2.76
CA HIS A 106 9.16 6.15 2.37
C HIS A 106 8.73 7.09 3.50
N LEU A 107 9.67 7.90 3.98
CA LEU A 107 9.39 9.01 4.90
C LEU A 107 9.52 10.30 4.11
N ARG A 108 8.45 11.09 4.02
CA ARG A 108 8.48 12.41 3.34
C ARG A 108 8.33 13.52 4.34
N GLY A 109 9.01 14.62 4.09
CA GLY A 109 9.11 15.70 5.06
C GLY A 109 9.92 16.88 4.58
N SER A 110 10.20 17.78 5.50
CA SER A 110 11.05 18.96 5.28
C SER A 110 12.38 18.81 6.00
N LEU A 111 13.45 19.29 5.38
CA LEU A 111 14.79 19.27 5.97
C LEU A 111 15.06 20.49 6.86
N SER A 112 15.72 20.27 8.00
CA SER A 112 16.37 21.29 8.82
C SER A 112 17.83 20.94 9.10
N ILE A 113 18.66 21.97 9.25
CA ILE A 113 20.11 21.82 9.41
C ILE A 113 20.49 22.08 10.86
N HIS A 114 21.39 21.24 11.38
CA HIS A 114 21.93 21.30 12.73
C HIS A 114 23.45 21.37 12.68
N ASP A 115 24.01 22.54 12.97
CA ASP A 115 25.46 22.74 13.00
C ASP A 115 26.03 22.82 14.43
N ASP A 116 25.19 22.68 15.45
CA ASP A 116 25.61 22.73 16.84
C ASP A 116 26.29 21.42 17.30
N THR A 117 27.31 21.56 18.14
CA THR A 117 28.12 20.44 18.63
C THR A 117 27.32 19.46 19.49
N ALA A 118 26.37 19.95 20.29
CA ALA A 118 25.60 19.13 21.22
C ALA A 118 24.67 18.16 20.47
N TRP A 119 23.97 18.66 19.43
CA TRP A 119 23.14 17.85 18.55
C TRP A 119 23.97 16.80 17.82
N LYS A 120 25.12 17.20 17.24
CA LYS A 120 26.02 16.27 16.53
C LYS A 120 26.52 15.15 17.44
N GLN A 121 26.84 15.49 18.69
CA GLN A 121 27.25 14.50 19.68
C GLN A 121 26.12 13.54 20.03
N ALA A 122 24.92 14.06 20.33
CA ALA A 122 23.75 13.22 20.64
C ALA A 122 23.38 12.28 19.48
N HIS A 123 23.34 12.81 18.25
CA HIS A 123 23.07 12.04 17.03
C HIS A 123 24.12 10.94 16.82
N LEU A 124 25.41 11.27 16.92
CA LEU A 124 26.47 10.28 16.74
C LEU A 124 26.42 9.20 17.82
N THR A 125 26.16 9.56 19.09
CA THR A 125 25.98 8.59 20.16
C THR A 125 24.83 7.64 19.86
N ALA A 126 23.67 8.15 19.44
CA ALA A 126 22.52 7.32 19.08
C ALA A 126 22.81 6.39 17.90
N LEU A 127 23.52 6.87 16.86
CA LEU A 127 23.95 6.01 15.75
C LEU A 127 24.89 4.90 16.20
N VAL A 128 25.88 5.21 17.05
CA VAL A 128 26.78 4.20 17.60
C VAL A 128 26.01 3.18 18.42
N GLU A 129 25.09 3.61 19.29
CA GLU A 129 24.26 2.69 20.08
C GLU A 129 23.37 1.80 19.22
N HIS A 130 22.89 2.30 18.08
CA HIS A 130 22.07 1.54 17.15
C HIS A 130 22.85 0.45 16.42
N PHE A 131 24.03 0.78 15.88
CA PHE A 131 24.80 -0.12 15.02
C PHE A 131 25.85 -0.97 15.77
N GLU A 132 26.37 -0.48 16.88
CA GLU A 132 27.50 -1.09 17.58
C GLU A 132 27.10 -1.75 18.89
N ARG A 133 27.36 -3.05 19.00
CA ARG A 133 27.12 -3.79 20.25
C ARG A 133 28.23 -3.56 21.27
N GLU A 134 29.48 -3.51 20.83
CA GLU A 134 30.65 -3.50 21.71
C GLU A 134 31.46 -2.19 21.59
N TRP A 135 31.49 -1.59 20.42
CA TRP A 135 32.31 -0.40 20.17
C TRP A 135 31.70 0.84 20.83
N ARG A 136 32.54 1.65 21.51
CA ARG A 136 32.10 2.84 22.27
C ARG A 136 33.11 3.98 22.17
N VAL A 137 32.60 5.21 22.04
CA VAL A 137 33.39 6.45 22.20
C VAL A 137 33.88 6.55 23.65
N GLY A 138 35.11 7.01 23.84
CA GLY A 138 35.80 7.07 25.13
C GLY A 138 36.54 5.78 25.50
N GLN A 139 36.17 4.63 24.92
CA GLN A 139 36.89 3.35 25.11
C GLN A 139 37.74 2.99 23.90
N HIS A 140 37.16 3.06 22.70
CA HIS A 140 37.81 2.64 21.46
C HIS A 140 38.34 3.83 20.62
N THR A 141 37.82 5.04 20.87
CA THR A 141 38.32 6.31 20.32
C THR A 141 38.16 7.44 21.34
N SER A 142 38.94 8.51 21.24
CA SER A 142 38.83 9.64 22.18
C SER A 142 37.68 10.57 21.81
N TYR A 143 37.03 11.16 22.83
CA TYR A 143 36.01 12.20 22.62
C TYR A 143 36.59 13.42 21.88
N GLU A 144 37.85 13.77 22.13
CA GLU A 144 38.54 14.88 21.46
C GLU A 144 38.64 14.68 19.94
N LEU A 145 39.04 13.48 19.49
CA LEU A 145 39.14 13.17 18.06
C LEU A 145 37.76 13.19 17.39
N VAL A 146 36.73 12.67 18.07
CA VAL A 146 35.35 12.72 17.59
C VAL A 146 34.86 14.17 17.47
N HIS A 147 35.12 15.01 18.47
CA HIS A 147 34.71 16.42 18.44
C HIS A 147 35.42 17.20 17.34
N ALA A 148 36.69 16.91 17.07
CA ALA A 148 37.42 17.50 15.96
C ALA A 148 36.78 17.17 14.59
N ALA A 149 36.22 15.95 14.44
CA ALA A 149 35.55 15.53 13.21
C ALA A 149 34.22 16.26 12.96
N PHE A 150 33.57 16.82 13.99
CA PHE A 150 32.30 17.54 13.85
C PHE A 150 32.37 18.79 12.96
N ALA A 151 33.55 19.37 12.77
CA ALA A 151 33.74 20.47 11.82
C ALA A 151 33.45 20.05 10.37
N ALA A 152 33.75 18.80 10.01
CA ALA A 152 33.50 18.23 8.69
C ALA A 152 32.06 17.69 8.54
N MET A 153 31.26 17.71 9.60
CA MET A 153 29.92 17.14 9.65
C MET A 153 28.86 18.23 9.73
N VAL A 154 27.75 18.02 9.03
CA VAL A 154 26.52 18.81 9.13
C VAL A 154 25.41 17.86 9.54
N GLY A 155 24.78 18.13 10.68
CA GLY A 155 23.59 17.43 11.10
C GLY A 155 22.40 17.86 10.26
N VAL A 156 21.55 16.91 9.90
CA VAL A 156 20.34 17.16 9.14
C VAL A 156 19.20 16.35 9.73
N GLU A 157 18.04 16.97 9.83
CA GLU A 157 16.83 16.37 10.32
C GLU A 157 15.75 16.46 9.24
N LEU A 158 15.03 15.36 9.02
CA LEU A 158 13.82 15.30 8.21
C LEU A 158 12.63 15.26 9.16
N GLU A 159 11.86 16.34 9.24
CA GLU A 159 10.59 16.34 9.96
C GLU A 159 9.55 15.55 9.15
N VAL A 160 9.15 14.37 9.64
CA VAL A 160 8.34 13.42 8.88
C VAL A 160 6.87 13.85 8.88
N ALA A 161 6.39 14.27 7.71
CA ALA A 161 5.00 14.63 7.46
C ALA A 161 4.16 13.44 6.96
N GLU A 162 4.73 12.57 6.15
CA GLU A 162 4.04 11.40 5.57
C GLU A 162 4.91 10.14 5.72
N VAL A 163 4.27 9.02 6.08
CA VAL A 163 4.90 7.70 6.17
C VAL A 163 4.14 6.76 5.24
N ILE A 164 4.85 6.17 4.28
CA ILE A 164 4.27 5.20 3.35
C ILE A 164 5.08 3.91 3.46
N GLY A 165 4.50 2.87 4.06
CA GLY A 165 5.11 1.54 4.12
C GLY A 165 4.41 0.55 3.19
N LYS A 166 5.20 -0.23 2.44
CA LYS A 166 4.72 -1.28 1.56
C LYS A 166 5.45 -2.58 1.83
N ALA A 167 4.69 -3.62 2.15
CA ALA A 167 5.16 -4.99 2.27
C ALA A 167 4.46 -5.85 1.21
N LYS A 168 5.10 -6.05 0.05
CA LYS A 168 4.60 -6.95 -1.01
C LYS A 168 5.21 -8.33 -0.78
N LEU A 169 4.43 -9.24 -0.25
CA LEU A 169 4.89 -10.53 0.30
C LEU A 169 3.94 -11.67 -0.11
N SER A 170 3.47 -11.66 -1.36
CA SER A 170 2.53 -12.64 -1.92
C SER A 170 1.18 -12.78 -1.19
N GLN A 171 0.66 -11.72 -0.55
CA GLN A 171 -0.63 -11.75 0.16
C GLN A 171 -1.83 -12.21 -0.70
N ASN A 172 -1.71 -12.22 -2.02
CA ASN A 172 -2.74 -12.72 -2.93
C ASN A 172 -2.91 -14.25 -2.86
N LEU A 173 -1.93 -14.98 -2.34
CA LEU A 173 -2.01 -16.43 -2.12
C LEU A 173 -2.78 -16.76 -0.84
N SER A 174 -3.18 -18.03 -0.67
CA SER A 174 -3.70 -18.52 0.62
C SER A 174 -2.63 -18.53 1.69
N ALA A 175 -3.01 -18.58 2.96
CA ALA A 175 -2.07 -18.67 4.08
C ALA A 175 -1.12 -19.88 3.93
N GLU A 176 -1.65 -21.02 3.48
CA GLU A 176 -0.88 -22.22 3.15
C GLU A 176 0.07 -21.99 1.96
N GLY A 177 -0.41 -21.34 0.89
CA GLY A 177 0.40 -21.05 -0.28
C GLY A 177 1.55 -20.10 0.02
N ILE A 178 1.34 -19.11 0.89
CA ILE A 178 2.40 -18.22 1.37
C ILE A 178 3.46 -19.02 2.14
N ALA A 179 3.05 -19.92 3.04
CA ALA A 179 3.98 -20.74 3.81
C ALA A 179 4.79 -21.68 2.90
N GLU A 180 4.15 -22.29 1.90
CA GLU A 180 4.81 -23.14 0.91
C GLU A 180 5.84 -22.35 0.10
N THR A 181 5.46 -21.17 -0.42
CA THR A 181 6.38 -20.30 -1.17
C THR A 181 7.53 -19.79 -0.30
N ALA A 182 7.28 -19.44 0.96
CA ALA A 182 8.33 -19.03 1.90
C ALA A 182 9.34 -20.16 2.15
N ARG A 183 8.86 -21.41 2.32
CA ARG A 183 9.74 -22.58 2.44
C ARG A 183 10.59 -22.78 1.18
N HIS A 184 9.98 -22.73 -0.01
CA HIS A 184 10.71 -22.86 -1.28
C HIS A 184 11.78 -21.77 -1.45
N LEU A 185 11.48 -20.52 -1.08
CA LEU A 185 12.46 -19.43 -1.10
C LEU A 185 13.67 -19.74 -0.22
N ARG A 186 13.46 -20.19 1.03
CA ARG A 186 14.54 -20.55 1.95
C ARG A 186 15.40 -21.70 1.43
N GLU A 187 14.79 -22.70 0.80
CA GLU A 187 15.50 -23.87 0.25
C GLU A 187 16.38 -23.50 -0.95
N ARG A 188 16.00 -22.48 -1.71
CA ARG A 188 16.70 -22.08 -2.95
C ARG A 188 17.79 -21.05 -2.71
N ASP A 189 17.56 -20.10 -1.81
CA ASP A 189 18.42 -18.94 -1.62
C ASP A 189 18.42 -18.48 -0.15
N GLU A 190 19.54 -18.69 0.53
CA GLU A 190 19.73 -18.26 1.92
C GLU A 190 19.57 -16.73 2.07
N SER A 191 19.89 -15.94 1.03
CA SER A 191 19.71 -14.49 1.06
C SER A 191 18.23 -14.07 1.00
N ALA A 192 17.34 -14.99 0.61
CA ALA A 192 15.90 -14.79 0.62
C ALA A 192 15.25 -15.11 1.98
N CYS A 193 15.99 -15.71 2.94
CA CYS A 193 15.47 -16.05 4.26
C CYS A 193 14.79 -14.86 4.97
N PRO A 194 15.37 -13.64 5.01
CA PRO A 194 14.69 -12.50 5.62
C PRO A 194 13.34 -12.15 4.97
N VAL A 195 13.19 -12.37 3.66
CA VAL A 195 11.89 -12.18 2.99
C VAL A 195 10.91 -13.28 3.36
N ALA A 196 11.37 -14.54 3.44
CA ALA A 196 10.54 -15.65 3.86
C ALA A 196 10.05 -15.49 5.31
N ASP A 197 10.89 -14.99 6.21
CA ASP A 197 10.52 -14.66 7.59
C ASP A 197 9.42 -13.59 7.60
N LEU A 198 9.59 -12.50 6.84
CA LEU A 198 8.56 -11.47 6.73
C LEU A 198 7.26 -11.97 6.08
N MET A 199 7.32 -12.91 5.14
CA MET A 199 6.13 -13.55 4.58
C MET A 199 5.33 -14.28 5.68
N GLU A 200 6.01 -14.97 6.59
CA GLU A 200 5.36 -15.66 7.71
C GLU A 200 4.84 -14.69 8.78
N GLU A 201 5.59 -13.64 9.08
CA GLU A 201 5.26 -12.68 10.13
C GLU A 201 4.15 -11.70 9.73
N ILE A 202 4.12 -11.28 8.45
CA ILE A 202 3.21 -10.23 7.97
C ILE A 202 2.13 -10.81 7.06
N ALA A 203 2.52 -11.60 6.05
CA ALA A 203 1.59 -12.00 4.98
C ALA A 203 0.64 -13.13 5.40
N ILE A 204 1.13 -14.11 6.17
CA ILE A 204 0.28 -15.23 6.66
C ILE A 204 -0.86 -14.73 7.58
N PRO A 205 -0.61 -13.90 8.61
CA PRO A 205 -1.70 -13.38 9.45
C PRO A 205 -2.76 -12.63 8.64
N TRP A 206 -2.32 -11.79 7.70
CA TRP A 206 -3.22 -11.06 6.80
C TRP A 206 -4.08 -12.02 5.94
N ALA A 207 -3.45 -13.05 5.36
CA ALA A 207 -4.14 -14.03 4.53
C ALA A 207 -5.17 -14.85 5.34
N LYS A 208 -4.82 -15.23 6.58
CA LYS A 208 -5.75 -15.92 7.51
C LYS A 208 -6.94 -15.04 7.86
N GLU A 209 -6.73 -13.76 8.12
CA GLU A 209 -7.83 -12.83 8.38
C GLU A 209 -8.74 -12.66 7.16
N ARG A 210 -8.16 -12.55 5.95
CA ARG A 210 -8.93 -12.54 4.70
C ARG A 210 -9.74 -13.83 4.53
N GLU A 211 -9.12 -14.99 4.72
CA GLU A 211 -9.80 -16.29 4.61
C GLU A 211 -10.91 -16.43 5.65
N GLY A 212 -10.68 -15.98 6.89
CA GLY A 212 -11.70 -15.93 7.93
C GLY A 212 -12.90 -15.06 7.55
N ARG A 213 -12.67 -13.90 6.94
CA ARG A 213 -13.74 -13.04 6.40
C ARG A 213 -14.53 -13.73 5.29
N VAL A 214 -13.85 -14.41 4.37
CA VAL A 214 -14.49 -15.18 3.29
C VAL A 214 -15.32 -16.34 3.83
N GLU A 215 -14.79 -17.08 4.80
CA GLU A 215 -15.48 -18.20 5.44
C GLU A 215 -16.67 -17.73 6.28
N GLY A 216 -16.53 -16.60 6.96
CA GLY A 216 -17.65 -15.94 7.65
C GLY A 216 -18.77 -15.56 6.69
N ALA A 217 -18.42 -14.97 5.54
CA ALA A 217 -19.38 -14.65 4.49
C ALA A 217 -20.10 -15.90 3.96
N ARG A 218 -19.38 -17.00 3.71
CA ARG A 218 -19.97 -18.28 3.26
C ARG A 218 -20.99 -18.88 4.22
N LYS A 219 -20.88 -18.59 5.52
CA LYS A 219 -21.80 -19.07 6.56
C LYS A 219 -23.04 -18.20 6.72
N LEU A 220 -23.08 -17.03 6.08
CA LEU A 220 -24.29 -16.24 6.01
C LEU A 220 -25.36 -17.06 5.28
N PRO A 221 -26.64 -16.99 5.72
CA PRO A 221 -27.76 -17.73 5.14
C PRO A 221 -28.17 -17.12 3.79
N ILE A 222 -27.22 -17.03 2.87
CA ILE A 222 -27.35 -16.56 1.50
C ILE A 222 -27.27 -17.82 0.64
N ALA A 223 -28.12 -17.94 -0.38
CA ALA A 223 -28.08 -19.09 -1.27
C ALA A 223 -26.79 -19.07 -2.10
N TRP A 224 -25.81 -19.88 -1.72
CA TRP A 224 -24.53 -20.04 -2.44
C TRP A 224 -24.62 -21.04 -3.62
N ASP A 225 -25.80 -21.61 -3.87
CA ASP A 225 -25.97 -22.69 -4.83
C ASP A 225 -25.97 -22.17 -6.28
N LYS A 226 -25.14 -22.81 -7.09
CA LYS A 226 -24.70 -22.40 -8.41
C LYS A 226 -25.79 -22.63 -9.46
N LYS A 227 -26.66 -21.63 -9.63
CA LYS A 227 -26.74 -20.98 -10.94
C LYS A 227 -26.04 -19.64 -10.79
N GLU A 228 -25.12 -19.30 -11.69
CA GLU A 228 -24.58 -17.94 -11.71
C GLU A 228 -25.77 -16.99 -11.71
N ASP A 229 -25.94 -16.21 -10.64
CA ASP A 229 -26.95 -15.18 -10.61
C ASP A 229 -26.58 -14.22 -11.74
N PRO A 230 -27.40 -14.12 -12.81
CA PRO A 230 -27.04 -13.33 -13.99
C PRO A 230 -26.91 -11.84 -13.66
N ARG A 231 -27.32 -11.42 -12.45
CA ARG A 231 -27.15 -10.06 -11.93
C ARG A 231 -25.74 -9.80 -11.40
N ARG A 232 -24.87 -10.80 -11.26
CA ARG A 232 -23.49 -10.63 -10.83
C ARG A 232 -22.62 -10.10 -11.96
N TYR A 233 -21.83 -9.07 -11.70
CA TYR A 233 -20.86 -8.56 -12.67
C TYR A 233 -19.68 -9.51 -12.81
N VAL A 234 -19.22 -9.69 -14.04
CA VAL A 234 -17.94 -10.34 -14.35
C VAL A 234 -17.02 -9.27 -14.92
N VAL A 235 -15.85 -9.12 -14.31
CA VAL A 235 -14.86 -8.11 -14.72
C VAL A 235 -14.49 -8.29 -16.18
N ASP A 236 -14.66 -7.23 -16.94
CA ASP A 236 -14.22 -7.13 -18.32
C ASP A 236 -12.81 -6.53 -18.38
N TYR A 237 -11.82 -7.42 -18.53
CA TYR A 237 -10.43 -7.00 -18.66
C TYR A 237 -10.14 -6.31 -20.00
N GLY A 238 -10.93 -6.58 -21.05
CA GLY A 238 -10.82 -5.91 -22.34
C GLY A 238 -11.12 -4.43 -22.20
N TRP A 239 -12.25 -4.10 -21.56
CA TRP A 239 -12.63 -2.71 -21.24
C TRP A 239 -11.58 -1.96 -20.39
N LEU A 240 -10.95 -2.64 -19.44
CA LEU A 240 -10.00 -2.00 -18.52
C LEU A 240 -8.60 -1.80 -19.13
N TRP A 241 -8.16 -2.72 -19.99
CA TRP A 241 -6.77 -2.81 -20.42
C TRP A 241 -6.56 -2.72 -21.92
N GLU A 242 -7.51 -3.17 -22.74
CA GLU A 242 -7.35 -3.30 -24.19
C GLU A 242 -8.08 -2.21 -24.97
N GLU A 243 -9.31 -1.87 -24.60
CA GLU A 243 -10.09 -0.83 -25.27
C GLU A 243 -9.63 0.56 -24.82
N PRO A 244 -9.28 1.47 -25.75
CA PRO A 244 -8.86 2.82 -25.40
C PRO A 244 -9.94 3.57 -24.58
N PRO A 245 -9.54 4.33 -23.54
CA PRO A 245 -8.18 4.47 -23.04
C PRO A 245 -7.75 3.25 -22.22
N HIS A 246 -6.59 2.68 -22.59
CA HIS A 246 -5.86 1.72 -21.76
C HIS A 246 -5.70 2.28 -20.35
N ASN A 247 -5.53 1.42 -19.34
CA ASN A 247 -5.27 1.93 -18.00
C ASN A 247 -3.97 2.74 -17.92
N ASP A 248 -4.12 4.05 -18.02
CA ASP A 248 -3.10 5.09 -17.88
C ASP A 248 -3.13 5.71 -16.47
N GLY A 249 -3.88 5.09 -15.55
CA GLY A 249 -4.17 5.59 -14.21
C GLY A 249 -5.47 6.39 -14.10
N THR A 250 -6.18 6.66 -15.20
CA THR A 250 -7.51 7.32 -15.17
C THR A 250 -8.54 6.46 -14.44
N PRO A 251 -9.51 7.06 -13.72
CA PRO A 251 -10.58 6.31 -13.08
C PRO A 251 -11.45 5.55 -14.09
N ALA A 252 -11.72 4.28 -13.83
CA ALA A 252 -12.79 3.53 -14.47
C ALA A 252 -14.07 3.69 -13.65
N VAL A 253 -15.21 3.82 -14.33
CA VAL A 253 -16.52 3.92 -13.68
C VAL A 253 -17.43 2.82 -14.21
N LEU A 254 -17.78 1.90 -13.32
CA LEU A 254 -18.80 0.87 -13.55
C LEU A 254 -20.11 1.35 -12.91
N ARG A 255 -21.11 1.62 -13.73
CA ARG A 255 -22.44 1.99 -13.26
C ARG A 255 -23.29 0.75 -13.01
N LEU A 256 -23.77 0.62 -11.77
CA LEU A 256 -24.81 -0.31 -11.38
C LEU A 256 -26.16 0.37 -11.55
N VAL A 257 -26.98 -0.12 -12.48
CA VAL A 257 -28.36 0.33 -12.67
C VAL A 257 -29.31 -0.64 -11.98
N LEU A 258 -30.14 -0.10 -11.10
CA LEU A 258 -31.15 -0.82 -10.34
C LEU A 258 -32.54 -0.38 -10.76
N THR A 259 -33.47 -1.33 -10.84
CA THR A 259 -34.89 -1.11 -11.07
C THR A 259 -35.69 -1.78 -9.97
N ASP A 260 -36.84 -1.20 -9.62
CA ASP A 260 -37.71 -1.73 -8.59
C ASP A 260 -38.04 -3.21 -8.82
N GLY A 261 -37.95 -3.98 -7.76
CA GLY A 261 -38.52 -5.32 -7.69
C GLY A 261 -40.02 -5.27 -7.36
N ALA A 262 -40.63 -6.43 -7.24
CA ALA A 262 -41.98 -6.56 -6.69
C ALA A 262 -42.04 -6.18 -5.19
N GLU A 263 -40.96 -6.44 -4.45
CA GLU A 263 -40.87 -6.26 -2.99
C GLU A 263 -39.85 -5.18 -2.58
N THR A 264 -38.83 -4.94 -3.40
CA THR A 264 -37.73 -4.01 -3.07
C THR A 264 -37.80 -2.73 -3.91
N ASN A 265 -37.82 -1.57 -3.25
CA ASN A 265 -37.63 -0.28 -3.91
C ASN A 265 -36.13 -0.02 -4.14
N ALA A 266 -35.75 0.23 -5.39
CA ALA A 266 -34.37 0.37 -5.84
C ALA A 266 -33.66 1.54 -5.18
N ARG A 267 -34.33 2.69 -5.08
CA ARG A 267 -33.76 3.90 -4.46
C ARG A 267 -33.50 3.68 -2.97
N ALA A 268 -34.49 3.20 -2.23
CA ALA A 268 -34.36 2.97 -0.79
C ALA A 268 -33.22 1.98 -0.48
N ALA A 269 -33.14 0.87 -1.22
CA ALA A 269 -32.09 -0.12 -1.05
C ALA A 269 -30.69 0.46 -1.37
N ALA A 270 -30.58 1.24 -2.46
CA ALA A 270 -29.32 1.89 -2.84
C ALA A 270 -28.85 2.90 -1.77
N GLU A 271 -29.76 3.70 -1.22
CA GLU A 271 -29.47 4.67 -0.16
C GLU A 271 -29.06 3.99 1.16
N GLU A 272 -29.72 2.87 1.52
CA GLU A 272 -29.38 2.08 2.69
C GLU A 272 -27.99 1.44 2.56
N TRP A 273 -27.68 0.83 1.41
CA TRP A 273 -26.36 0.27 1.15
C TRP A 273 -25.26 1.33 1.19
N LEU A 274 -25.47 2.48 0.55
CA LEU A 274 -24.55 3.62 0.59
C LEU A 274 -24.28 4.12 2.01
N ALA A 275 -25.32 4.22 2.85
CA ALA A 275 -25.18 4.64 4.23
C ALA A 275 -24.38 3.64 5.09
N GLY A 276 -24.38 2.35 4.71
CA GLY A 276 -23.60 1.29 5.34
C GLY A 276 -22.12 1.23 4.94
N LEU A 277 -21.71 1.94 3.88
CA LEU A 277 -20.33 1.95 3.43
C LEU A 277 -19.45 2.86 4.32
N PRO A 278 -18.20 2.44 4.63
CA PRO A 278 -17.25 3.31 5.30
C PRO A 278 -16.89 4.52 4.42
N GLN A 279 -16.39 5.57 5.06
CA GLN A 279 -15.95 6.78 4.37
C GLN A 279 -14.45 6.69 4.09
N ASP A 280 -14.08 6.71 2.81
CA ASP A 280 -12.69 6.73 2.35
C ASP A 280 -12.47 8.01 1.52
N GLY A 281 -11.59 8.91 2.00
CA GLY A 281 -11.36 10.21 1.36
C GLY A 281 -12.59 11.12 1.26
N GLY A 282 -13.61 10.92 2.09
CA GLY A 282 -14.88 11.66 2.04
C GLY A 282 -15.89 11.13 1.01
N MET A 283 -15.64 9.95 0.44
CA MET A 283 -16.58 9.24 -0.42
C MET A 283 -16.98 7.89 0.22
N PRO A 284 -18.23 7.41 0.05
CA PRO A 284 -18.62 6.07 0.47
C PRO A 284 -17.86 5.02 -0.34
N GLY A 285 -17.07 4.18 0.31
CA GLY A 285 -16.15 3.27 -0.40
C GLY A 285 -15.13 2.62 0.52
N ARG A 286 -14.35 1.67 -0.01
CA ARG A 286 -13.22 1.08 0.70
C ARG A 286 -12.27 0.37 -0.24
N GLY A 287 -11.02 0.24 0.17
CA GLY A 287 -10.10 -0.72 -0.44
C GLY A 287 -9.85 -0.46 -1.92
N GLY A 288 -9.70 0.83 -2.30
CA GLY A 288 -9.36 1.24 -3.65
C GLY A 288 -10.54 1.53 -4.59
N TRP A 289 -11.79 1.44 -4.11
CA TRP A 289 -12.98 1.86 -4.85
C TRP A 289 -13.91 2.72 -4.00
N ALA A 290 -14.74 3.52 -4.68
CA ALA A 290 -15.77 4.36 -4.04
C ALA A 290 -17.02 4.49 -4.91
N VAL A 291 -18.09 5.08 -4.36
CA VAL A 291 -19.28 5.48 -5.12
C VAL A 291 -19.25 6.98 -5.38
N LYS A 292 -19.20 7.37 -6.66
CA LYS A 292 -19.17 8.77 -7.09
C LYS A 292 -20.59 9.33 -7.14
N GLY A 293 -20.83 10.44 -6.43
CA GLY A 293 -22.07 11.22 -6.58
C GLY A 293 -23.33 10.62 -5.96
N GLY A 294 -23.23 9.51 -5.22
CA GLY A 294 -24.37 8.86 -4.57
C GLY A 294 -25.33 8.20 -5.56
N VAL A 295 -26.62 8.20 -5.24
CA VAL A 295 -27.66 7.64 -6.13
C VAL A 295 -27.96 8.63 -7.25
N VAL A 296 -27.72 8.23 -8.50
CA VAL A 296 -28.03 9.02 -9.69
C VAL A 296 -29.35 8.58 -10.32
N GLU A 297 -30.07 9.51 -10.94
CA GLU A 297 -31.26 9.18 -11.73
C GLU A 297 -30.84 8.61 -13.10
N CYS A 298 -31.52 7.54 -13.53
CA CYS A 298 -31.31 6.95 -14.85
C CYS A 298 -32.42 7.36 -15.83
N GLU A 299 -32.18 7.24 -17.14
CA GLU A 299 -33.13 7.67 -18.17
C GLU A 299 -34.48 6.90 -18.15
N HIS A 300 -34.53 5.73 -17.50
CA HIS A 300 -35.74 4.93 -17.36
C HIS A 300 -36.49 5.28 -16.07
N ALA A 301 -37.79 5.52 -16.18
CA ALA A 301 -38.64 5.84 -15.03
C ALA A 301 -38.59 4.74 -13.96
N GLY A 302 -38.17 5.11 -12.74
CA GLY A 302 -38.02 4.18 -11.61
C GLY A 302 -36.68 3.44 -11.54
N ALA A 303 -35.73 3.75 -12.43
CA ALA A 303 -34.37 3.21 -12.37
C ALA A 303 -33.43 4.20 -11.69
N VAL A 304 -32.55 3.69 -10.82
CA VAL A 304 -31.49 4.47 -10.18
C VAL A 304 -30.11 3.89 -10.51
N GLY A 305 -29.09 4.72 -10.49
CA GLY A 305 -27.71 4.35 -10.78
C GLY A 305 -26.79 4.55 -9.57
N LEU A 306 -25.75 3.73 -9.49
CA LEU A 306 -24.63 3.88 -8.56
C LEU A 306 -23.32 3.80 -9.37
N ASP A 307 -22.52 4.86 -9.34
CA ASP A 307 -21.27 4.95 -10.09
C ASP A 307 -20.11 4.42 -9.26
N LEU A 308 -19.77 3.14 -9.44
CA LEU A 308 -18.65 2.49 -8.77
C LEU A 308 -17.36 2.89 -9.47
N VAL A 309 -16.49 3.62 -8.79
CA VAL A 309 -15.25 4.16 -9.34
C VAL A 309 -14.03 3.50 -8.71
N SER A 310 -13.05 3.17 -9.54
CA SER A 310 -11.72 2.70 -9.15
C SER A 310 -10.67 3.32 -10.06
N ALA A 311 -9.44 3.49 -9.61
CA ALA A 311 -8.36 4.11 -10.40
C ALA A 311 -6.98 3.53 -10.04
N GLY A 312 -5.99 3.85 -10.86
CA GLY A 312 -4.60 3.45 -10.62
C GLY A 312 -4.27 2.02 -11.08
N GLU A 313 -3.19 1.46 -10.52
CA GLU A 313 -2.59 0.19 -10.98
C GLU A 313 -3.55 -1.01 -10.81
N ASP A 314 -4.35 -1.03 -9.73
CA ASP A 314 -5.27 -2.14 -9.43
C ASP A 314 -6.73 -1.79 -9.77
N VAL A 315 -6.96 -1.01 -10.84
CA VAL A 315 -8.32 -0.57 -11.24
C VAL A 315 -9.28 -1.75 -11.37
N ALA A 316 -8.81 -2.88 -11.92
CA ALA A 316 -9.59 -4.11 -12.09
C ALA A 316 -10.00 -4.73 -10.75
N ASP A 317 -9.09 -4.78 -9.78
CA ASP A 317 -9.38 -5.35 -8.47
C ASP A 317 -10.37 -4.45 -7.71
N GLY A 318 -10.23 -3.13 -7.81
CA GLY A 318 -11.18 -2.19 -7.21
C GLY A 318 -12.58 -2.29 -7.84
N ILE A 319 -12.70 -2.37 -9.17
CA ILE A 319 -14.00 -2.59 -9.83
C ILE A 319 -14.60 -3.95 -9.43
N SER A 320 -13.78 -5.00 -9.40
CA SER A 320 -14.19 -6.34 -8.97
C SER A 320 -14.74 -6.32 -7.54
N ALA A 321 -13.99 -5.70 -6.62
CA ALA A 321 -14.36 -5.59 -5.21
C ALA A 321 -15.64 -4.76 -5.00
N ALA A 322 -15.80 -3.68 -5.75
CA ALA A 322 -17.01 -2.85 -5.71
C ALA A 322 -18.24 -3.63 -6.15
N ALA A 323 -18.14 -4.33 -7.28
CA ALA A 323 -19.26 -5.08 -7.82
C ALA A 323 -19.64 -6.30 -6.95
N GLU A 324 -18.65 -6.96 -6.34
CA GLU A 324 -18.87 -8.04 -5.38
C GLU A 324 -19.52 -7.55 -4.08
N ASP A 325 -19.13 -6.38 -3.58
CA ASP A 325 -19.78 -5.80 -2.40
C ASP A 325 -21.24 -5.44 -2.67
N ALA A 326 -21.50 -4.73 -3.78
CA ALA A 326 -22.85 -4.41 -4.20
C ALA A 326 -23.68 -5.69 -4.42
N PHE A 327 -23.07 -6.72 -5.02
CA PHE A 327 -23.76 -8.01 -5.15
C PHE A 327 -24.14 -8.61 -3.79
N ALA A 328 -23.18 -8.72 -2.88
CA ALA A 328 -23.38 -9.37 -1.59
C ALA A 328 -24.36 -8.62 -0.67
N ASN A 329 -24.31 -7.29 -0.67
CA ASN A 329 -24.99 -6.46 0.33
C ASN A 329 -26.22 -5.71 -0.20
N LEU A 330 -26.42 -5.64 -1.52
CA LEU A 330 -27.52 -4.91 -2.14
C LEU A 330 -28.37 -5.78 -3.08
N ILE A 331 -27.76 -6.75 -3.79
CA ILE A 331 -28.45 -7.50 -4.86
C ILE A 331 -28.87 -8.91 -4.43
N ALA A 332 -28.01 -9.65 -3.73
CA ALA A 332 -28.16 -11.09 -3.55
C ALA A 332 -29.44 -11.49 -2.80
N SER A 333 -29.89 -10.65 -1.86
CA SER A 333 -31.08 -10.87 -1.02
C SER A 333 -32.32 -10.11 -1.50
N THR A 334 -32.26 -9.42 -2.63
CA THR A 334 -33.36 -8.59 -3.14
C THR A 334 -33.88 -9.10 -4.48
N ASP A 335 -35.05 -8.64 -4.87
CA ASP A 335 -35.69 -8.91 -6.16
C ASP A 335 -35.49 -7.79 -7.19
N LEU A 336 -34.50 -6.92 -6.94
CA LEU A 336 -34.14 -5.81 -7.82
C LEU A 336 -33.73 -6.32 -9.21
N GLY A 337 -34.19 -5.60 -10.24
CA GLY A 337 -33.65 -5.74 -11.59
C GLY A 337 -32.29 -5.03 -11.70
N VAL A 338 -31.28 -5.72 -12.22
CA VAL A 338 -29.89 -5.27 -12.24
C VAL A 338 -29.35 -5.21 -13.65
N ARG A 339 -28.64 -4.12 -13.97
CA ARG A 339 -27.86 -4.00 -15.21
C ARG A 339 -26.55 -3.28 -14.91
N TRP A 340 -25.47 -3.78 -15.50
CA TRP A 340 -24.13 -3.19 -15.38
C TRP A 340 -23.79 -2.41 -16.65
N GLU A 341 -23.31 -1.19 -16.49
CA GLU A 341 -22.86 -0.33 -17.58
C GLU A 341 -21.41 0.08 -17.36
N GLN A 342 -20.55 -0.25 -18.30
CA GLN A 342 -19.17 0.23 -18.35
C GLN A 342 -19.21 1.65 -18.94
N LEU A 343 -18.96 2.68 -18.14
CA LEU A 343 -19.00 4.05 -18.65
C LEU A 343 -17.72 4.37 -19.45
N PRO A 344 -17.81 5.25 -20.46
CA PRO A 344 -16.64 5.74 -21.17
C PRO A 344 -15.62 6.32 -20.20
N ARG A 345 -14.36 5.94 -20.35
CA ARG A 345 -13.27 6.53 -19.59
C ARG A 345 -12.92 7.88 -20.21
N GLU A 346 -12.74 8.90 -19.37
CA GLU A 346 -12.24 10.19 -19.83
C GLU A 346 -10.79 10.03 -20.27
N GLU A 347 -10.46 10.44 -21.51
CA GLU A 347 -9.07 10.50 -21.95
C GLU A 347 -8.30 11.46 -21.05
N SER A 348 -7.12 11.05 -20.56
CA SER A 348 -6.24 11.99 -19.89
C SER A 348 -5.85 13.08 -20.90
N HIS A 349 -6.34 14.31 -20.69
CA HIS A 349 -5.78 15.49 -21.35
C HIS A 349 -4.35 15.66 -20.82
N LYS A 350 -3.40 15.02 -21.50
CA LYS A 350 -1.97 15.27 -21.30
C LYS A 350 -1.59 16.65 -21.81
#